data_AF-A0A103EFW9-F1
#
_entry.id   AF-A0A103EFW9-F1
#
_cell.length_a   1.000
_cell.length_b   1.000
_cell.length_c   1.000
_cell.angle_alpha   90.00
_cell.angle_beta   90.00
_cell.angle_gamma   90.00
#
_symmetry.space_group_name_H-M   'P 1'
#
loop_
_entity.id
_entity.type
_entity.pdbx_description
1 polymer ?
#
loop_
_entity_poly.entity_id
_entity_poly.type
_entity_poly.pdbx_seq_one_letter_code
_entity_poly.pdbx_strand_id
1 'polypeptide(L)'
;MTLKHLPPTFCWTKIGHESGEELPTIVLRKEWERRLGGGRFLWGIGQPLGNGAQIAAHRTGSLIALFSPASSKPKPCPAGKKHEGSLLWNAWIDTNGQVRELPRHAFITSSATLPSGQSRAHYYALVCSSPTELSIGTRLRIHPDRLRHVSTGKTLGAAQSTAVVDCVERAFAGALGKSYPLALSVELEAPYFVRLAQPSLLKARDLAEVIKTSRDGDFETFAEQVVRLRNRTATEHVRGFTRDLFDLPASDAGMPFSAATHHHASHAW
;
A
#
# COMPACT_ATOMS: atom_id res chain seq x y z
N MET A 1 4.10 -4.88 16.91
CA MET A 1 4.22 -3.79 17.91
C MET A 1 2.85 -3.47 18.52
N THR A 2 2.77 -3.15 19.81
CA THR A 2 1.52 -2.76 20.49
C THR A 2 1.56 -1.28 20.88
N LEU A 3 0.82 -0.44 20.13
CA LEU A 3 0.73 0.99 20.41
C LEU A 3 -0.19 1.27 21.61
N LYS A 4 0.31 2.02 22.60
CA LYS A 4 -0.46 2.50 23.75
C LYS A 4 -1.19 3.81 23.47
N HIS A 5 -0.62 4.66 22.63
CA HIS A 5 -1.19 5.92 22.17
C HIS A 5 -0.91 6.08 20.67
N LEU A 6 -1.67 6.96 20.01
CA LEU A 6 -1.35 7.34 18.64
C LEU A 6 -0.05 8.17 18.64
N PRO A 7 0.87 7.94 17.71
CA PRO A 7 2.02 8.83 17.52
C PRO A 7 1.55 10.20 17.01
N PRO A 8 2.32 11.27 17.25
CA PRO A 8 1.97 12.62 16.81
C PRO A 8 1.93 12.74 15.28
N THR A 9 2.77 11.98 14.57
CA THR A 9 2.82 11.94 13.10
C THR A 9 2.82 10.50 12.62
N PHE A 10 2.00 10.15 11.64
CA PHE A 10 1.93 8.80 11.07
C PHE A 10 1.34 8.77 9.65
N CYS A 11 1.56 7.66 8.94
CA CYS A 11 0.83 7.34 7.72
C CYS A 11 -0.47 6.63 8.09
N TRP A 12 -1.63 7.21 7.78
CA TRP A 12 -2.92 6.57 7.98
C TRP A 12 -3.45 5.97 6.69
N THR A 13 -3.88 4.72 6.73
CA THR A 13 -4.47 3.99 5.60
C THR A 13 -5.81 3.36 5.99
N LYS A 14 -6.84 3.59 5.19
CA LYS A 14 -8.12 2.88 5.24
C LYS A 14 -8.03 1.63 4.38
N ILE A 15 -8.26 0.47 4.98
CA ILE A 15 -8.29 -0.82 4.29
C ILE A 15 -9.72 -1.09 3.83
N GLY A 16 -9.92 -1.18 2.51
CA GLY A 16 -11.20 -1.57 1.91
C GLY A 16 -11.30 -3.09 1.65
N HIS A 17 -12.53 -3.56 1.40
CA HIS A 17 -12.81 -4.90 0.87
C HIS A 17 -12.61 -4.97 -0.66
N GLU A 18 -11.50 -4.45 -1.20
CA GLU A 18 -11.32 -4.26 -2.65
C GLU A 18 -11.35 -5.57 -3.47
N SER A 19 -11.34 -6.74 -2.83
CA SER A 19 -11.49 -8.05 -3.49
C SER A 19 -12.47 -8.99 -2.79
N GLY A 20 -13.35 -8.49 -1.91
CA GLY A 20 -14.25 -9.33 -1.11
C GLY A 20 -13.53 -10.21 -0.08
N GLU A 21 -12.27 -9.90 0.21
CA GLU A 21 -11.46 -10.59 1.20
C GLU A 21 -11.71 -10.01 2.60
N GLU A 22 -11.71 -10.88 3.60
CA GLU A 22 -11.84 -10.51 5.01
C GLU A 22 -10.49 -10.01 5.54
N LEU A 23 -10.53 -9.02 6.43
CA LEU A 23 -9.32 -8.40 6.97
C LEU A 23 -8.34 -9.42 7.60
N PRO A 24 -8.78 -10.43 8.38
CA PRO A 24 -7.90 -11.49 8.87
C PRO A 24 -7.13 -12.23 7.78
N THR A 25 -7.78 -12.54 6.65
CA THR A 25 -7.13 -13.23 5.52
C THR A 25 -6.09 -12.33 4.86
N ILE A 26 -6.40 -11.04 4.68
CA ILE A 26 -5.44 -10.06 4.14
C ILE A 26 -4.21 -9.96 5.05
N VAL A 27 -4.42 -9.83 6.37
CA VAL A 27 -3.32 -9.71 7.34
C VAL A 27 -2.48 -10.98 7.41
N LEU A 28 -3.11 -12.16 7.36
CA LEU A 28 -2.38 -13.43 7.32
C LEU A 28 -1.48 -13.54 6.07
N ARG A 29 -1.99 -13.14 4.90
CA ARG A 29 -1.17 -13.07 3.68
C ARG A 29 0.01 -12.11 3.83
N LYS A 30 -0.21 -10.93 4.44
CA LYS A 30 0.87 -9.98 4.71
C LYS A 30 1.86 -10.47 5.76
N GLU A 31 1.41 -11.28 6.72
CA GLU A 31 2.30 -11.97 7.65
C GLU A 31 3.18 -13.00 6.92
N TRP A 32 2.64 -13.72 5.94
CA TRP A 32 3.42 -14.66 5.14
C TRP A 32 4.43 -13.95 4.23
N GLU A 33 4.03 -12.84 3.59
CA GLU A 33 4.98 -11.95 2.89
C GLU A 33 6.08 -11.49 3.83
N ARG A 34 5.73 -11.05 5.05
CA ARG A 34 6.68 -10.62 6.08
C ARG A 34 7.66 -11.72 6.47
N ARG A 35 7.18 -12.94 6.69
CA ARG A 35 8.03 -14.11 7.03
C ARG A 35 9.01 -14.42 5.90
N LEU A 36 8.55 -14.44 4.65
CA LEU A 36 9.39 -14.69 3.47
C LEU A 36 10.35 -13.53 3.17
N GLY A 37 9.97 -12.30 3.51
CA GLY A 37 10.76 -11.07 3.32
C GLY A 37 11.63 -10.67 4.51
N GLY A 38 11.87 -11.57 5.46
CA GLY A 38 12.76 -11.31 6.60
C GLY A 38 12.30 -10.18 7.53
N GLY A 39 10.98 -9.97 7.65
CA GLY A 39 10.39 -8.86 8.40
C GLY A 39 9.72 -7.79 7.54
N ARG A 40 9.89 -7.84 6.22
CA ARG A 40 9.38 -6.81 5.29
C ARG A 40 8.25 -7.33 4.41
N PHE A 41 7.31 -6.46 4.08
CA PHE A 41 6.19 -6.78 3.18
C PHE A 41 5.67 -5.50 2.51
N LEU A 42 4.81 -5.67 1.50
CA LEU A 42 4.29 -4.54 0.72
C LEU A 42 2.79 -4.41 0.85
N TRP A 43 2.31 -3.18 1.03
CA TRP A 43 0.87 -2.90 1.12
C TRP A 43 0.41 -1.99 -0.01
N GLY A 44 -0.45 -2.48 -0.91
CA GLY A 44 -0.98 -1.71 -2.03
C GLY A 44 -1.84 -0.51 -1.60
N ILE A 45 -1.62 0.65 -2.23
CA ILE A 45 -2.37 1.89 -2.00
C ILE A 45 -2.71 2.57 -3.33
N GLY A 46 -3.89 3.18 -3.39
CA GLY A 46 -4.42 3.80 -4.61
C GLY A 46 -3.90 5.20 -4.93
N GLN A 47 -3.17 5.84 -4.02
CA GLN A 47 -2.74 7.24 -4.13
C GLN A 47 -1.30 7.40 -3.62
N PRO A 48 -0.49 8.29 -4.23
CA PRO A 48 0.86 8.57 -3.74
C PRO A 48 0.84 9.35 -2.43
N LEU A 49 1.89 9.20 -1.62
CA LEU A 49 2.09 9.99 -0.40
C LEU A 49 2.77 11.36 -0.66
N GLY A 50 3.24 11.59 -1.88
CA GLY A 50 4.08 12.74 -2.21
C GLY A 50 5.33 12.79 -1.32
N ASN A 51 5.80 13.99 -0.98
CA ASN A 51 6.95 14.19 -0.08
C ASN A 51 6.60 14.03 1.41
N GLY A 52 5.33 13.73 1.73
CA GLY A 52 4.86 13.70 3.12
C GLY A 52 5.53 12.58 3.94
N ALA A 53 5.84 11.45 3.31
CA ALA A 53 6.49 10.33 3.98
C ALA A 53 7.93 10.67 4.39
N GLN A 54 8.71 11.24 3.47
CA GLN A 54 10.08 11.66 3.75
C GLN A 54 10.11 12.78 4.80
N ILE A 55 9.25 13.80 4.67
CA ILE A 55 9.17 14.90 5.65
C ILE A 55 8.87 14.36 7.05
N ALA A 56 7.88 13.48 7.17
CA ALA A 56 7.52 12.89 8.45
C ALA A 56 8.66 12.04 9.01
N ALA A 57 9.24 11.15 8.22
CA ALA A 57 10.33 10.28 8.66
C ALA A 57 11.58 11.08 9.10
N HIS A 58 11.95 12.16 8.40
CA HIS A 58 13.03 13.04 8.82
C HIS A 58 12.74 13.76 10.14
N ARG A 59 11.47 14.12 10.38
CA ARG A 59 11.05 14.78 11.62
C ARG A 59 11.00 13.83 12.82
N THR A 60 10.56 12.58 12.62
CA THR A 60 10.30 11.62 13.70
C THR A 60 11.35 10.53 13.85
N GLY A 61 12.32 10.43 12.93
CA GLY A 61 13.34 9.38 12.89
C GLY A 61 12.83 8.05 12.31
N SER A 62 11.56 7.71 12.54
CA SER A 62 10.86 6.59 11.90
C SER A 62 9.40 6.95 11.61
N LEU A 63 8.81 6.37 10.57
CA LEU A 63 7.42 6.60 10.20
C LEU A 63 6.60 5.33 10.44
N ILE A 64 5.48 5.45 11.14
CA ILE A 64 4.57 4.34 11.41
C ILE A 64 3.38 4.42 10.44
N ALA A 65 2.99 3.30 9.85
CA ALA A 65 1.74 3.12 9.14
C ALA A 65 0.67 2.52 10.04
N LEU A 66 -0.47 3.20 10.13
CA LEU A 66 -1.65 2.79 10.89
C LEU A 66 -2.78 2.44 9.93
N PHE A 67 -3.31 1.23 10.08
CA PHE A 67 -4.34 0.72 9.19
C PHE A 67 -5.68 0.58 9.89
N SER A 68 -6.70 1.21 9.33
CA SER A 68 -8.07 1.13 9.82
C SER A 68 -8.98 0.43 8.81
N PRO A 69 -9.87 -0.47 9.22
CA PRO A 69 -10.89 -1.01 8.32
C PRO A 69 -11.81 0.13 7.84
N ALA A 70 -12.11 0.18 6.56
CA ALA A 70 -13.08 1.11 6.02
C ALA A 70 -14.48 0.75 6.54
N SER A 71 -15.25 1.75 6.94
CA SER A 71 -16.61 1.57 7.49
C SER A 71 -17.66 1.12 6.45
N SER A 72 -17.31 1.03 5.17
CA SER A 72 -18.25 0.72 4.10
C SER A 72 -18.43 -0.79 3.93
N LYS A 73 -19.69 -1.26 3.99
CA LYS A 73 -20.07 -2.59 3.50
C LYS A 73 -19.60 -2.77 2.05
N PRO A 74 -19.17 -3.98 1.63
CA PRO A 74 -18.84 -4.23 0.24
C PRO A 74 -20.02 -3.80 -0.64
N LYS A 75 -19.77 -2.88 -1.57
CA LYS A 75 -20.82 -2.41 -2.48
C LYS A 75 -21.21 -3.62 -3.34
N PRO A 76 -22.49 -4.08 -3.32
CA PRO A 76 -22.91 -5.14 -4.22
C PRO A 76 -22.60 -4.68 -5.64
N CYS A 77 -21.81 -5.46 -6.37
CA CYS A 77 -21.69 -5.24 -7.81
C CYS A 77 -23.10 -5.39 -8.39
N PRO A 78 -23.66 -4.37 -9.06
CA PRO A 78 -24.91 -4.56 -9.79
C PRO A 78 -24.68 -5.66 -10.83
N ALA A 79 -25.54 -6.68 -10.82
CA ALA A 79 -25.53 -7.78 -11.77
C ALA A 79 -25.49 -7.19 -13.19
N GLY A 80 -24.36 -7.35 -13.89
CA GLY A 80 -24.18 -6.83 -15.25
C GLY A 80 -22.85 -6.12 -15.53
N LYS A 81 -22.08 -5.71 -14.52
CA LYS A 81 -20.68 -5.30 -14.78
C LYS A 81 -19.81 -6.55 -14.97
N LYS A 82 -19.36 -6.78 -16.21
CA LYS A 82 -18.27 -7.72 -16.57
C LYS A 82 -17.22 -7.71 -15.46
N HIS A 83 -16.85 -8.90 -14.97
CA HIS A 83 -15.80 -9.11 -13.97
C HIS A 83 -14.75 -7.99 -14.04
N GLU A 84 -14.74 -7.13 -13.03
CA GLU A 84 -13.72 -6.10 -12.88
C GLU A 84 -12.40 -6.86 -12.77
N GLY A 85 -11.57 -6.79 -13.81
CA GLY A 85 -10.32 -7.56 -13.87
C GLY A 85 -9.46 -7.24 -12.66
N SER A 86 -8.67 -8.19 -12.18
CA SER A 86 -7.66 -7.92 -11.17
C SER A 86 -6.30 -7.78 -11.84
N LEU A 87 -5.51 -6.79 -11.42
CA LEU A 87 -4.12 -6.66 -11.83
C LEU A 87 -3.23 -7.25 -10.75
N LEU A 88 -2.18 -7.95 -11.15
CA LEU A 88 -1.03 -8.32 -10.32
C LEU A 88 0.14 -7.40 -10.69
N TRP A 89 0.73 -6.73 -9.71
CA TRP A 89 1.86 -5.84 -9.93
C TRP A 89 3.17 -6.60 -9.74
N ASN A 90 4.09 -6.48 -10.71
CA ASN A 90 5.30 -7.32 -10.78
C ASN A 90 6.60 -6.53 -10.57
N ALA A 91 6.54 -5.22 -10.77
CA ALA A 91 7.69 -4.34 -10.69
C ALA A 91 7.37 -3.06 -9.92
N TRP A 92 8.40 -2.30 -9.62
CA TRP A 92 8.31 -0.94 -9.07
C TRP A 92 9.30 -0.02 -9.79
N ILE A 93 9.08 1.28 -9.63
CA ILE A 93 9.93 2.32 -10.21
C ILE A 93 10.81 2.90 -9.12
N ASP A 94 12.13 2.82 -9.30
CA ASP A 94 13.11 3.40 -8.37
C ASP A 94 13.21 4.93 -8.48
N THR A 95 14.04 5.51 -7.63
CA THR A 95 14.28 6.97 -7.58
C THR A 95 14.90 7.52 -8.87
N ASN A 96 15.61 6.68 -9.61
CA ASN A 96 16.21 7.01 -10.91
C ASN A 96 15.22 6.80 -12.07
N GLY A 97 13.97 6.41 -11.78
CA GLY A 97 12.96 6.10 -12.79
C GLY A 97 13.13 4.72 -13.44
N GLN A 98 14.04 3.87 -12.95
CA GLN A 98 14.26 2.54 -13.49
C GLN A 98 13.23 1.56 -12.95
N VAL A 99 12.76 0.68 -13.82
CA VAL A 99 11.84 -0.40 -13.46
C VAL A 99 12.65 -1.56 -12.86
N ARG A 100 12.33 -1.93 -11.62
CA ARG A 100 12.97 -3.03 -10.88
C ARG A 100 11.94 -4.05 -10.45
N GLU A 101 12.37 -5.30 -10.28
CA GLU A 101 11.48 -6.37 -9.81
C GLU A 101 11.07 -6.15 -8.36
N LEU A 102 9.83 -6.52 -8.06
CA LEU A 102 9.39 -6.68 -6.68
C LEU A 102 9.96 -7.99 -6.09
N PRO A 103 10.12 -8.10 -4.76
CA PRO A 103 10.58 -9.34 -4.12
C PRO A 103 9.67 -10.50 -4.44
N ARG A 104 10.18 -11.67 -4.84
CA ARG A 104 9.39 -12.77 -5.46
C ARG A 104 8.15 -13.22 -4.69
N HIS A 105 8.18 -13.08 -3.36
CA HIS A 105 7.08 -13.43 -2.46
C HIS A 105 6.00 -12.34 -2.32
N ALA A 106 6.23 -11.12 -2.82
CA ALA A 106 5.27 -10.03 -2.71
C ALA A 106 4.06 -10.25 -3.63
N PHE A 107 2.85 -10.23 -3.06
CA PHE A 107 1.59 -10.38 -3.78
C PHE A 107 0.75 -9.10 -3.63
N ILE A 108 0.79 -8.25 -4.66
CA ILE A 108 0.09 -6.97 -4.68
C ILE A 108 -0.91 -6.96 -5.83
N THR A 109 -2.18 -6.89 -5.47
CA THR A 109 -3.29 -6.86 -6.42
C THR A 109 -4.07 -5.55 -6.33
N SER A 110 -4.76 -5.21 -7.42
CA SER A 110 -5.68 -4.07 -7.48
C SER A 110 -6.78 -4.31 -8.51
N SER A 111 -7.93 -3.64 -8.39
CA SER A 111 -8.91 -3.59 -9.49
C SER A 111 -8.29 -2.93 -10.74
N ALA A 112 -8.53 -3.55 -11.89
CA ALA A 112 -8.04 -3.08 -13.20
C ALA A 112 -8.70 -1.79 -13.65
N THR A 113 -9.86 -1.44 -13.08
CA THR A 113 -10.54 -0.18 -13.36
C THR A 113 -10.62 0.69 -12.10
N LEU A 114 -10.54 1.99 -12.32
CA LEU A 114 -10.85 2.99 -11.32
C LEU A 114 -12.38 3.08 -11.16
N PRO A 115 -12.90 3.68 -10.05
CA PRO A 115 -14.32 3.95 -9.91
C PRO A 115 -14.93 4.77 -11.06
N SER A 116 -14.10 5.54 -11.79
CA SER A 116 -14.47 6.26 -13.01
C SER A 116 -14.68 5.37 -14.24
N GLY A 117 -14.35 4.07 -14.17
CA GLY A 117 -14.37 3.13 -15.29
C GLY A 117 -13.10 3.15 -16.16
N GLN A 118 -12.18 4.09 -15.92
CA GLN A 118 -10.90 4.13 -16.63
C GLN A 118 -9.98 3.00 -16.18
N SER A 119 -9.10 2.52 -17.08
CA SER A 119 -8.06 1.57 -16.72
C SER A 119 -7.12 2.16 -15.67
N ARG A 120 -6.73 1.36 -14.68
CA ARG A 120 -5.80 1.74 -13.63
C ARG A 120 -4.37 1.76 -14.17
N ALA A 121 -3.91 2.94 -14.56
CA ALA A 121 -2.53 3.15 -15.02
C ALA A 121 -1.51 3.24 -13.87
N HIS A 122 -1.94 3.64 -12.68
CA HIS A 122 -1.05 3.91 -11.54
C HIS A 122 -1.55 3.24 -10.26
N TYR A 123 -0.61 2.64 -9.54
CA TYR A 123 -0.79 2.08 -8.21
C TYR A 123 0.53 2.19 -7.45
N TYR A 124 0.44 2.15 -6.12
CA TYR A 124 1.58 2.36 -5.25
C TYR A 124 1.57 1.27 -4.17
N ALA A 125 2.68 1.10 -3.48
CA ALA A 125 2.74 0.27 -2.30
C ALA A 125 3.52 0.94 -1.18
N LEU A 126 3.05 0.79 0.06
CA LEU A 126 3.83 1.08 1.25
C LEU A 126 4.88 -0.01 1.43
N VAL A 127 6.08 0.39 1.84
CA VAL A 127 7.17 -0.49 2.22
C VAL A 127 7.14 -0.68 3.73
N CYS A 128 6.53 -1.78 4.15
CA CYS A 128 6.25 -2.05 5.56
C CYS A 128 7.30 -2.98 6.15
N SER A 129 7.67 -2.74 7.40
CA SER A 129 8.57 -3.58 8.19
C SER A 129 7.98 -3.86 9.56
N SER A 130 8.10 -5.10 10.01
CA SER A 130 7.72 -5.50 11.36
C SER A 130 8.65 -6.64 11.83
N PRO A 131 9.38 -6.45 12.94
CA PRO A 131 10.23 -7.51 13.50
C PRO A 131 9.40 -8.63 14.15
N THR A 132 8.14 -8.35 14.47
CA THR A 132 7.21 -9.31 15.10
C THR A 132 6.10 -9.70 14.13
N GLU A 133 5.41 -10.80 14.45
CA GLU A 133 4.19 -11.22 13.76
C GLU A 133 3.15 -10.09 13.71
N LEU A 134 2.45 -9.99 12.57
CA LEU A 134 1.34 -9.08 12.38
C LEU A 134 0.13 -9.58 13.15
N SER A 135 -0.35 -8.80 14.12
CA SER A 135 -1.56 -9.09 14.86
C SER A 135 -2.63 -8.04 14.60
N ILE A 136 -3.88 -8.51 14.53
CA ILE A 136 -5.06 -7.65 14.51
C ILE A 136 -5.49 -7.42 15.95
N GLY A 137 -5.79 -6.16 16.26
CA GLY A 137 -6.50 -5.82 17.48
C GLY A 137 -5.76 -4.81 18.32
N THR A 138 -6.32 -3.62 18.37
CA THR A 138 -5.98 -2.60 19.36
C THR A 138 -7.25 -1.89 19.79
N ARG A 139 -7.21 -1.33 20.99
CA ARG A 139 -8.31 -0.51 21.54
C ARG A 139 -8.29 0.91 20.98
N LEU A 140 -7.24 1.29 20.26
CA LEU A 140 -7.08 2.62 19.70
C LEU A 140 -8.07 2.87 18.55
N ARG A 141 -8.52 4.13 18.48
CA ARG A 141 -9.40 4.62 17.43
C ARG A 141 -8.78 5.86 16.81
N ILE A 142 -8.94 5.99 15.50
CA ILE A 142 -8.49 7.14 14.72
C ILE A 142 -9.69 8.04 14.42
N HIS A 143 -9.51 9.32 14.69
CA HIS A 143 -10.51 10.38 14.56
C HIS A 143 -10.04 11.34 13.45
N PRO A 144 -10.56 11.21 12.20
CA PRO A 144 -10.02 11.94 11.06
C PRO A 144 -10.19 13.45 11.13
N ASP A 145 -11.17 13.92 11.89
CA ASP A 145 -11.39 15.32 12.25
C ASP A 145 -10.20 15.94 13.01
N ARG A 146 -9.40 15.11 13.68
CA ARG A 146 -8.19 15.50 14.40
C ARG A 146 -6.90 15.37 13.56
N LEU A 147 -7.01 14.91 12.32
CA LEU A 147 -5.86 14.70 11.45
C LEU A 147 -5.68 15.86 10.48
N ARG A 148 -4.43 16.23 10.23
CA ARG A 148 -4.05 17.19 9.19
C ARG A 148 -2.92 16.63 8.34
N HIS A 149 -2.95 16.88 7.04
CA HIS A 149 -1.85 16.52 6.14
C HIS A 149 -0.54 17.15 6.62
N VAL A 150 0.53 16.37 6.75
CA VAL A 150 1.85 16.88 7.16
C VAL A 150 2.37 17.96 6.21
N SER A 151 2.15 17.80 4.90
CA SER A 151 2.68 18.71 3.88
C SER A 151 1.88 20.00 3.71
N THR A 152 0.58 20.00 4.01
CA THR A 152 -0.31 21.14 3.70
C THR A 152 -1.05 21.70 4.90
N GLY A 153 -1.06 21.01 6.05
CA GLY A 153 -1.85 21.37 7.22
C GLY A 153 -3.37 21.28 7.01
N LYS A 154 -3.85 20.80 5.86
CA LYS A 154 -5.28 20.71 5.51
C LYS A 154 -5.93 19.47 6.11
N THR A 155 -7.26 19.51 6.25
CA THR A 155 -8.06 18.34 6.65
C THR A 155 -8.01 17.24 5.58
N LEU A 156 -8.28 16.01 6.00
CA LEU A 156 -8.39 14.87 5.10
C LEU A 156 -9.70 14.90 4.32
N GLY A 157 -9.62 14.67 3.02
CA GLY A 157 -10.79 14.46 2.18
C GLY A 157 -11.48 13.12 2.48
N ALA A 158 -12.81 13.07 2.37
CA ALA A 158 -13.58 11.85 2.63
C ALA A 158 -13.13 10.65 1.76
N ALA A 159 -12.75 10.94 0.51
CA ALA A 159 -12.30 9.96 -0.48
C ALA A 159 -10.82 9.54 -0.34
N GLN A 160 -10.02 10.20 0.51
CA GLN A 160 -8.63 9.83 0.72
C GLN A 160 -8.56 8.54 1.53
N SER A 161 -7.97 7.50 0.97
CA SER A 161 -7.75 6.23 1.65
C SER A 161 -6.42 6.23 2.41
N THR A 162 -5.38 6.88 1.89
CA THR A 162 -4.03 6.86 2.47
C THR A 162 -3.43 8.27 2.50
N ALA A 163 -2.85 8.67 3.64
CA ALA A 163 -2.19 9.98 3.79
C ALA A 163 -1.21 9.99 4.98
N VAL A 164 -0.18 10.84 4.90
CA VAL A 164 0.70 11.14 6.05
C VAL A 164 0.18 12.35 6.81
N VAL A 165 -0.04 12.18 8.11
CA VAL A 165 -0.81 13.11 8.93
C VAL A 165 -0.14 13.44 10.25
N ASP A 166 -0.39 14.65 10.72
CA ASP A 166 -0.21 15.07 12.11
C ASP A 166 -1.52 14.92 12.88
N CYS A 167 -1.44 14.38 14.08
CA CYS A 167 -2.52 14.34 15.06
C CYS A 167 -2.53 15.64 15.86
N VAL A 168 -3.57 16.44 15.68
CA VAL A 168 -3.73 17.70 16.41
C VAL A 168 -4.55 17.44 17.66
N GLU A 169 -3.93 17.58 18.84
CA GLU A 169 -4.66 17.62 20.11
C GLU A 169 -5.45 18.92 20.19
N ARG A 170 -6.72 18.89 19.76
CA ARG A 170 -7.70 19.91 20.15
C ARG A 170 -8.64 19.30 21.16
N ALA A 171 -8.60 19.81 22.38
CA ALA A 171 -9.65 19.60 23.36
C ALA A 171 -10.90 20.33 22.87
N PHE A 172 -11.92 19.58 22.42
CA PHE A 172 -13.27 20.13 22.36
C PHE A 172 -14.32 19.06 22.64
N ALA A 173 -15.30 19.49 23.43
CA ALA A 173 -16.44 18.73 23.92
C ALA A 173 -17.35 18.27 22.78
N GLY A 174 -17.85 17.02 22.89
CA GLY A 174 -18.87 16.47 21.99
C GLY A 174 -18.29 15.81 20.73
N ALA A 175 -17.67 14.63 20.87
CA ALA A 175 -17.19 13.85 19.74
C ALA A 175 -18.35 13.25 18.91
N LEU A 176 -18.92 14.05 18.00
CA LEU A 176 -19.87 13.59 16.96
C LEU A 176 -19.16 13.15 15.65
N GLY A 177 -17.83 13.11 15.62
CA GLY A 177 -17.04 12.74 14.44
C GLY A 177 -16.96 11.22 14.19
N LYS A 178 -16.82 10.82 12.92
CA LYS A 178 -16.57 9.42 12.54
C LYS A 178 -15.27 8.93 13.19
N SER A 179 -15.32 7.76 13.82
CA SER A 179 -14.13 7.12 14.39
C SER A 179 -13.89 5.76 13.75
N TYR A 180 -12.64 5.45 13.48
CA TYR A 180 -12.22 4.21 12.83
C TYR A 180 -11.41 3.38 13.83
N PRO A 181 -11.72 2.09 14.05
CA PRO A 181 -10.84 1.25 14.84
C PRO A 181 -9.47 1.13 14.14
N LEU A 182 -8.40 1.11 14.93
CA LEU A 182 -7.09 0.73 14.43
C LEU A 182 -7.03 -0.81 14.41
N ALA A 183 -6.65 -1.37 13.27
CA ALA A 183 -6.55 -2.82 13.10
C ALA A 183 -5.11 -3.30 13.20
N LEU A 184 -4.20 -2.61 12.50
CA LEU A 184 -2.79 -2.98 12.37
C LEU A 184 -1.91 -1.73 12.44
N SER A 185 -0.73 -1.87 13.04
CA SER A 185 0.32 -0.85 13.08
C SER A 185 1.67 -1.47 12.73
N VAL A 186 2.38 -0.88 11.78
CA VAL A 186 3.70 -1.33 11.33
C VAL A 186 4.61 -0.15 11.04
N GLU A 187 5.91 -0.39 11.04
CA GLU A 187 6.87 0.63 10.63
C GLU A 187 6.95 0.72 9.11
N LEU A 188 7.27 1.89 8.59
CA LEU A 188 7.62 2.11 7.20
C LEU A 188 9.13 2.22 7.08
N GLU A 189 9.69 1.39 6.21
CA GLU A 189 11.12 1.39 5.89
C GLU A 189 11.33 2.18 4.60
N ALA A 190 12.44 2.92 4.48
CA ALA A 190 12.78 3.64 3.25
C ALA A 190 12.74 2.68 2.04
N PRO A 191 12.12 3.05 0.90
CA PRO A 191 11.64 4.38 0.49
C PRO A 191 10.27 4.82 1.04
N TYR A 192 9.71 4.11 2.01
CA TYR A 192 8.39 4.29 2.64
C TYR A 192 7.21 3.94 1.74
N PHE A 193 7.27 4.35 0.48
CA PHE A 193 6.35 3.90 -0.56
C PHE A 193 7.03 3.89 -1.93
N VAL A 194 6.52 3.04 -2.83
CA VAL A 194 7.01 2.90 -4.20
C VAL A 194 5.86 3.02 -5.19
N ARG A 195 6.16 3.49 -6.40
CA ARG A 195 5.24 3.40 -7.53
C ARG A 195 5.37 2.02 -8.18
N LEU A 196 4.25 1.35 -8.37
CA LEU A 196 4.22 0.02 -8.98
C LEU A 196 4.17 0.14 -10.51
N ALA A 197 4.73 -0.88 -11.17
CA ALA A 197 4.86 -0.98 -12.61
C ALA A 197 4.61 -2.42 -13.10
N GLN A 198 4.50 -2.55 -14.43
CA GLN A 198 4.28 -3.82 -15.14
C GLN A 198 3.11 -4.65 -14.56
N PRO A 199 1.89 -4.09 -14.52
CA PRO A 199 0.73 -4.85 -14.10
C PRO A 199 0.41 -5.94 -15.14
N SER A 200 0.12 -7.16 -14.68
CA SER A 200 -0.41 -8.24 -15.51
C SER A 200 -1.84 -8.56 -15.09
N LEU A 201 -2.66 -9.01 -16.06
CA LEU A 201 -4.03 -9.40 -15.76
C LEU A 201 -4.05 -10.72 -15.00
N LEU A 202 -4.54 -10.70 -13.76
CA LEU A 202 -4.70 -11.88 -12.93
C LEU A 202 -6.04 -12.54 -13.22
N LYS A 203 -6.01 -13.83 -13.56
CA LYS A 203 -7.22 -14.61 -13.80
C LYS A 203 -7.99 -14.76 -12.49
N ALA A 204 -9.32 -14.61 -12.55
CA ALA A 204 -10.19 -14.73 -11.38
C ALA A 204 -10.01 -16.08 -10.65
N ARG A 205 -9.79 -17.17 -11.41
CA ARG A 205 -9.50 -18.50 -10.83
C ARG A 205 -8.21 -18.51 -10.01
N ASP A 206 -7.17 -17.86 -10.50
CA ASP A 206 -5.84 -17.87 -9.89
C ASP A 206 -5.88 -17.03 -8.60
N LEU A 207 -6.59 -15.89 -8.62
CA LEU A 207 -6.86 -15.10 -7.41
C LEU A 207 -7.69 -15.86 -6.38
N ALA A 208 -8.74 -16.55 -6.81
CA ALA A 208 -9.60 -17.33 -5.92
C ALA A 208 -8.83 -18.49 -5.27
N GLU A 209 -7.92 -19.13 -6.01
CA GLU A 209 -7.04 -20.18 -5.49
C GLU A 209 -6.14 -19.65 -4.37
N VAL A 210 -5.47 -18.50 -4.59
CA VAL A 210 -4.63 -17.85 -3.58
C VAL A 210 -5.45 -17.46 -2.33
N ILE A 211 -6.63 -16.87 -2.51
CA ILE A 211 -7.51 -16.49 -1.38
C ILE A 211 -7.94 -17.74 -0.61
N LYS A 212 -8.28 -18.83 -1.30
CA LYS A 212 -8.65 -20.10 -0.67
C LYS A 212 -7.47 -20.65 0.15
N THR A 213 -6.30 -20.77 -0.44
CA THR A 213 -5.08 -21.23 0.24
C THR A 213 -4.76 -20.37 1.47
N SER A 214 -4.91 -19.04 1.38
CA SER A 214 -4.77 -18.15 2.54
C SER A 214 -5.81 -18.41 3.63
N ARG A 215 -7.05 -18.74 3.29
CA ARG A 215 -8.09 -19.09 4.28
C ARG A 215 -7.85 -20.44 4.93
N ASP A 216 -7.33 -21.40 4.16
CA ASP A 216 -7.01 -22.75 4.62
C ASP A 216 -5.73 -22.78 5.48
N GLY A 217 -4.98 -21.67 5.52
CA GLY A 217 -3.77 -21.51 6.35
C GLY A 217 -2.55 -22.24 5.79
N ASP A 218 -2.56 -22.61 4.52
CA ASP A 218 -1.49 -23.36 3.87
C ASP A 218 -0.39 -22.42 3.33
N PHE A 219 0.63 -22.23 4.16
CA PHE A 219 1.75 -21.33 3.87
C PHE A 219 2.61 -21.77 2.69
N GLU A 220 2.93 -23.07 2.59
CA GLU A 220 3.83 -23.60 1.54
C GLU A 220 3.18 -23.46 0.16
N THR A 221 1.92 -23.90 0.04
CA THR A 221 1.15 -23.76 -1.20
C THR A 221 1.01 -22.29 -1.59
N PHE A 222 0.81 -21.39 -0.63
CA PHE A 222 0.76 -19.96 -0.91
C PHE A 222 2.07 -19.43 -1.50
N ALA A 223 3.21 -19.79 -0.88
CA ALA A 223 4.52 -19.34 -1.34
C ALA A 223 4.80 -19.82 -2.78
N GLU A 224 4.51 -21.09 -3.07
CA GLU A 224 4.64 -21.67 -4.41
C GLU A 224 3.74 -20.99 -5.44
N GLN A 225 2.47 -20.75 -5.09
CA GLN A 225 1.50 -20.09 -5.98
C GLN A 225 1.95 -18.67 -6.34
N VAL A 226 2.37 -17.87 -5.35
CA VAL A 226 2.81 -16.48 -5.59
C VAL A 226 4.03 -16.45 -6.51
N VAL A 227 5.03 -17.30 -6.23
CA VAL A 227 6.23 -17.41 -7.08
C VAL A 227 5.85 -17.84 -8.50
N ARG A 228 4.96 -18.83 -8.66
CA ARG A 228 4.49 -19.29 -9.98
C ARG A 228 3.79 -18.18 -10.76
N LEU A 229 2.89 -17.44 -10.12
CA LEU A 229 2.11 -16.38 -10.76
C LEU A 229 3.02 -15.23 -11.22
N ARG A 230 4.03 -14.88 -10.42
CA ARG A 230 4.97 -13.83 -10.75
C ARG A 230 6.01 -14.23 -11.80
N ASN A 231 6.49 -15.47 -11.77
CA ASN A 231 7.45 -15.96 -12.78
C ASN A 231 6.83 -16.05 -14.18
N ARG A 232 5.55 -16.42 -14.29
CA ARG A 232 4.84 -16.46 -15.59
C ARG A 232 4.89 -15.11 -16.30
N THR A 233 4.81 -14.01 -15.56
CA THR A 233 4.84 -12.66 -16.14
C THR A 233 6.27 -12.19 -16.45
N ALA A 234 7.27 -12.59 -15.66
CA ALA A 234 8.67 -12.26 -15.91
C ALA A 234 9.19 -12.86 -17.24
N THR A 235 8.74 -14.07 -17.60
CA THR A 235 9.07 -14.70 -18.89
C THR A 235 8.51 -13.96 -20.12
N GLU A 236 7.47 -13.14 -19.96
CA GLU A 236 6.92 -12.33 -21.05
C GLU A 236 7.66 -10.98 -21.21
N HIS A 237 8.42 -10.54 -20.20
CA HIS A 237 9.09 -9.23 -20.16
C HIS A 237 10.59 -9.39 -19.89
N VAL A 238 11.33 -9.96 -20.85
CA VAL A 238 12.79 -10.13 -20.73
C VAL A 238 13.51 -8.80 -21.00
N ARG A 239 14.03 -8.16 -19.95
CA ARG A 239 15.29 -7.40 -19.99
C ARG A 239 15.89 -7.21 -18.60
N GLY A 240 17.06 -7.84 -18.40
CA GLY A 240 18.10 -7.58 -17.40
C GLY A 240 17.69 -6.90 -16.09
N PHE A 241 17.32 -7.70 -15.09
CA PHE A 241 17.10 -7.24 -13.72
C PHE A 241 18.29 -7.62 -12.85
N THR A 242 18.83 -6.67 -12.08
CA THR A 242 20.06 -6.88 -11.31
C THR A 242 19.86 -7.03 -9.81
N ARG A 243 18.80 -6.48 -9.19
CA ARG A 243 18.43 -6.60 -7.74
C ARG A 243 16.96 -6.25 -7.48
N ASP A 244 16.30 -6.90 -6.52
CA ASP A 244 14.91 -6.59 -6.11
C ASP A 244 14.82 -5.48 -5.05
N LEU A 245 13.60 -5.04 -4.68
CA LEU A 245 13.38 -3.93 -3.73
C LEU A 245 14.02 -4.15 -2.36
N PHE A 246 14.08 -5.38 -1.85
CA PHE A 246 14.59 -5.67 -0.51
C PHE A 246 16.11 -5.89 -0.50
N ASP A 247 16.72 -6.02 -1.68
CA ASP A 247 18.16 -6.12 -1.88
C ASP A 247 18.86 -4.77 -2.10
N LEU A 248 18.12 -3.65 -2.16
CA LEU A 248 18.69 -2.32 -2.36
C LEU A 248 19.13 -1.65 -1.05
N PRO A 249 20.27 -0.95 -1.04
CA PRO A 249 20.64 -0.08 0.08
C PRO A 249 19.66 1.10 0.15
N ALA A 250 19.25 1.48 1.37
CA ALA A 250 18.29 2.57 1.61
C ALA A 250 18.67 3.91 0.98
N SER A 251 19.98 4.14 0.72
CA SER A 251 20.51 5.34 0.05
C SER A 251 20.06 5.49 -1.41
N ASP A 252 19.83 4.38 -2.12
CA ASP A 252 19.38 4.42 -3.53
C ASP A 252 17.87 4.63 -3.65
N ALA A 253 17.13 4.53 -2.54
CA ALA A 253 15.67 4.64 -2.49
C ALA A 253 15.18 6.05 -2.04
N GLY A 254 16.09 6.95 -1.65
CA GLY A 254 15.76 8.17 -0.90
C GLY A 254 15.58 9.50 -1.67
N MET A 255 15.75 9.57 -3.00
CA MET A 255 15.68 10.86 -3.72
C MET A 255 14.28 11.20 -4.27
N PRO A 256 13.86 12.49 -4.19
CA PRO A 256 12.52 12.91 -4.56
C PRO A 256 12.25 12.81 -6.07
N PHE A 257 11.00 12.49 -6.41
CA PHE A 257 10.44 12.69 -7.75
C PHE A 257 10.38 14.21 -8.01
N SER A 258 11.44 14.78 -8.60
CA SER A 258 11.38 16.13 -9.15
C SER A 258 10.39 16.12 -10.30
N ALA A 259 9.25 16.79 -10.14
CA ALA A 259 8.38 17.12 -11.26
C ALA A 259 9.21 17.94 -12.26
N ALA A 260 9.50 17.38 -13.43
CA ALA A 260 10.16 18.09 -14.50
C ALA A 260 9.31 19.32 -14.85
N THR A 261 9.84 20.50 -14.56
CA THR A 261 9.36 21.78 -15.05
C THR A 261 9.47 21.77 -16.58
N HIS A 262 8.33 21.82 -17.27
CA HIS A 262 8.29 22.12 -18.70
C HIS A 262 8.86 23.53 -18.92
N HIS A 263 10.12 23.62 -19.36
CA HIS A 263 10.63 24.82 -20.01
C HIS A 263 9.93 24.95 -21.36
N HIS A 264 8.99 25.89 -21.45
CA HIS A 264 8.55 26.43 -22.73
C HIS A 264 9.71 27.25 -23.31
N ALA A 265 10.44 26.65 -24.23
CA ALA A 265 11.27 27.37 -25.18
C ALA A 265 10.48 27.46 -26.50
N SER A 266 10.20 28.68 -26.95
CA SER A 266 9.95 28.93 -28.37
C SER A 266 10.32 30.37 -28.69
N HIS A 267 11.46 30.47 -29.37
CA HIS A 267 12.01 31.64 -30.01
C HIS A 267 11.07 32.24 -31.06
N ALA A 268 11.20 33.55 -31.22
CA ALA A 268 10.75 34.35 -32.35
C ALA A 268 11.25 33.83 -33.69
N TRP A 269 10.40 33.90 -34.72
CA TRP A 269 10.66 34.48 -36.05
C TRP A 269 9.36 35.12 -36.54
#